data_AF-A0A1R3TQC2-F1
#
_entry.id   AF-A0A1R3TQC2-F1
#
_cell.length_a   1.000
_cell.length_b   1.000
_cell.length_c   1.000
_cell.angle_alpha   90.00
_cell.angle_beta   90.00
_cell.angle_gamma   90.00
#
_symmetry.space_group_name_H-M   'P 1'
#
loop_
_entity.id
_entity.type
_entity.pdbx_description
1 polymer ?
#
loop_
_entity_poly.entity_id
_entity_poly.type
_entity_poly.pdbx_seq_one_letter_code
_entity_poly.pdbx_strand_id
1 'polypeptide(L)'
;MSLEAQTSSKAGRKSRLRAAVALAAFVALVALVLHVDPADAYLWIKALHIIAVISWMAGLFYLPRLFIYHTDAAPGSETSETFKIMEQRLLKVIMNPAMMISWVLGLYLAWSVYGFSGGWLHTKIGFVVLMTATHVYFSRSVKRFARDENTRSASHWRLMNEVPTVLMILIVILVVVKPYA
;
A
#
# COMPACT_ATOMS: atom_id res chain seq x y z
N MET A 1 32.40 -12.20 14.15
CA MET A 1 31.38 -11.35 13.53
C MET A 1 30.03 -11.79 14.09
N SER A 2 29.48 -11.11 15.11
CA SER A 2 28.24 -11.58 15.76
C SER A 2 27.07 -11.40 14.80
N LEU A 3 26.42 -12.51 14.43
CA LEU A 3 25.17 -12.48 13.66
C LEU A 3 24.11 -11.76 14.50
N GLU A 4 23.80 -10.50 14.16
CA GLU A 4 22.65 -9.80 14.73
C GLU A 4 21.38 -10.54 14.33
N ALA A 5 20.86 -11.37 15.24
CA ALA A 5 19.56 -11.99 15.06
C ALA A 5 18.50 -10.90 14.91
N GLN A 6 17.97 -10.73 13.70
CA GLN A 6 16.95 -9.73 13.37
C GLN A 6 15.63 -9.93 14.15
N THR A 7 15.51 -11.05 14.87
CA THR A 7 14.40 -11.42 15.75
C THR A 7 14.61 -10.99 17.22
N SER A 8 15.77 -10.42 17.59
CA SER A 8 15.99 -10.02 18.99
C SER A 8 15.15 -8.80 19.40
N SER A 9 14.59 -8.86 20.61
CA SER A 9 13.78 -7.78 21.21
C SER A 9 14.49 -6.42 21.21
N LYS A 10 15.82 -6.40 21.44
CA LYS A 10 16.64 -5.17 21.42
C LYS A 10 16.76 -4.57 20.02
N ALA A 11 16.98 -5.38 18.99
CA ALA A 11 17.02 -4.93 17.59
C ALA A 11 15.63 -4.39 17.16
N GLY A 12 14.56 -5.07 17.56
CA GLY A 12 13.18 -4.62 17.33
C GLY A 12 12.86 -3.26 17.96
N ARG A 13 13.30 -3.01 19.21
CA ARG A 13 13.09 -1.72 19.89
C ARG A 13 13.85 -0.57 19.22
N LYS A 14 15.10 -0.80 18.82
CA LYS A 14 15.94 0.20 18.13
C LYS A 14 15.39 0.55 16.74
N SER A 15 14.88 -0.45 16.01
CA SER A 15 14.22 -0.26 14.72
C SER A 15 12.91 0.53 14.86
N ARG A 16 12.06 0.20 15.84
CA ARG A 16 10.83 0.96 16.13
C ARG A 16 11.11 2.40 16.52
N LEU A 17 12.13 2.65 17.34
CA LEU A 17 12.53 4.02 17.71
C LEU A 17 12.98 4.82 16.48
N ARG A 18 13.82 4.24 15.61
CA ARG A 18 14.26 4.88 14.37
C ARG A 18 13.09 5.17 13.43
N ALA A 19 12.17 4.22 13.28
CA ALA A 19 10.97 4.41 12.48
C ALA A 19 10.05 5.51 13.06
N ALA A 20 9.87 5.55 14.39
CA ALA A 20 9.09 6.59 15.05
C ALA A 20 9.73 7.98 14.91
N VAL A 21 11.06 8.07 15.05
CA VAL A 21 11.81 9.32 14.83
C VAL A 21 11.71 9.76 13.38
N ALA A 22 11.89 8.85 12.42
CA ALA A 22 11.74 9.17 10.99
C ALA A 22 10.33 9.63 10.65
N LEU A 23 9.30 8.96 11.21
CA LEU A 23 7.91 9.35 11.04
C LEU A 23 7.62 10.71 11.68
N ALA A 24 8.10 10.97 12.89
CA ALA A 24 7.93 12.24 13.58
C ALA A 24 8.63 13.39 12.84
N ALA A 25 9.86 13.17 12.36
CA ALA A 25 10.59 14.13 11.54
C ALA A 25 9.86 14.42 10.22
N PHE A 26 9.33 13.38 9.58
CA PHE A 26 8.52 13.53 8.36
C PHE A 26 7.24 14.32 8.62
N VAL A 27 6.48 13.99 9.68
CA VAL A 27 5.27 14.71 10.06
C VAL A 27 5.56 16.17 10.42
N ALA A 28 6.64 16.43 11.16
CA ALA A 28 7.06 17.79 11.51
C ALA A 28 7.49 18.59 10.27
N LEU A 29 8.20 17.98 9.33
CA LEU A 29 8.55 18.59 8.05
C LEU A 29 7.29 18.93 7.24
N VAL A 30 6.34 18.00 7.13
CA VAL A 30 5.07 18.23 6.45
C VAL A 30 4.28 19.36 7.12
N ALA A 31 4.16 19.36 8.45
CA ALA A 31 3.46 20.41 9.18
C ALA A 31 4.12 21.79 8.99
N LEU A 32 5.45 21.86 9.03
CA LEU A 32 6.21 23.09 8.79
C LEU A 32 5.98 23.62 7.38
N VAL A 33 6.08 22.74 6.39
CA VAL A 33 5.87 23.08 4.97
C VAL A 33 4.46 23.60 4.72
N LEU A 34 3.44 22.96 5.30
CA LEU A 34 2.04 23.39 5.19
C LEU A 34 1.78 24.75 5.87
N HIS A 35 2.65 25.17 6.80
CA HIS A 35 2.52 26.42 7.55
C HIS A 35 3.26 27.61 6.91
N VAL A 36 4.35 27.35 6.18
CA VAL A 36 5.25 28.40 5.67
C VAL A 36 4.83 28.91 4.29
N ASP A 37 4.26 28.07 3.42
CA ASP A 37 3.82 28.50 2.09
C ASP A 37 2.56 27.73 1.62
N PRO A 38 1.37 28.37 1.64
CA PRO A 38 0.12 27.77 1.19
C PRO A 38 0.09 27.41 -0.31
N ALA A 39 0.91 28.03 -1.15
CA ALA A 39 1.00 27.71 -2.57
C ALA A 39 1.83 26.43 -2.80
N ASP A 40 2.90 26.24 -2.01
CA ASP A 40 3.69 25.00 -2.00
C ASP A 40 2.95 23.83 -1.33
N ALA A 41 2.04 24.11 -0.40
CA ALA A 41 1.23 23.09 0.28
C ALA A 41 0.53 22.15 -0.72
N TYR A 42 0.05 22.65 -1.86
CA TYR A 42 -0.51 21.82 -2.93
C TYR A 42 0.51 20.83 -3.50
N LEU A 43 1.71 21.30 -3.87
CA LEU A 43 2.76 20.48 -4.46
C LEU A 43 3.22 19.39 -3.48
N TRP A 44 3.31 19.73 -2.20
CA TRP A 44 3.63 18.78 -1.15
C TRP A 44 2.53 17.75 -0.92
N ILE A 45 1.27 18.16 -0.84
CA ILE A 45 0.14 17.22 -0.73
C ILE A 45 0.11 16.26 -1.92
N LYS A 46 0.36 16.77 -3.14
CA LYS A 46 0.46 15.96 -4.35
C LYS A 46 1.65 14.99 -4.28
N ALA A 47 2.81 15.44 -3.83
CA ALA A 47 3.98 14.57 -3.65
C ALA A 47 3.73 13.47 -2.63
N LEU A 48 3.17 13.81 -1.45
CA LEU A 48 2.79 12.88 -0.40
C LEU A 48 1.76 11.85 -0.89
N HIS A 49 0.77 12.29 -1.67
CA HIS A 49 -0.21 11.40 -2.29
C HIS A 49 0.48 10.39 -3.22
N ILE A 50 1.39 10.85 -4.09
CA ILE A 50 2.13 9.97 -5.01
C ILE A 50 2.99 8.97 -4.24
N ILE A 51 3.72 9.41 -3.20
CA ILE A 51 4.54 8.52 -2.34
C ILE A 51 3.65 7.45 -1.69
N ALA A 52 2.49 7.84 -1.17
CA ALA A 52 1.54 6.92 -0.56
C ALA A 52 1.00 5.91 -1.58
N VAL A 53 0.65 6.35 -2.80
CA VAL A 53 0.19 5.46 -3.87
C VAL A 53 1.28 4.48 -4.28
N ILE A 54 2.53 4.93 -4.46
CA ILE A 54 3.66 4.04 -4.78
C ILE A 54 3.87 3.00 -3.67
N SER A 55 3.85 3.43 -2.41
CA SER A 55 4.00 2.54 -1.25
C SER A 55 2.88 1.50 -1.19
N TRP A 56 1.65 1.90 -1.51
CA TRP A 56 0.51 1.00 -1.57
C TRP A 56 0.64 0.01 -2.76
N MET A 57 1.03 0.49 -3.94
CA MET A 57 1.24 -0.33 -5.13
C MET A 57 2.34 -1.36 -4.95
N ALA A 58 3.46 -1.01 -4.30
CA ALA A 58 4.52 -1.95 -3.98
C ALA A 58 3.99 -3.15 -3.18
N GLY A 59 3.13 -2.91 -2.19
CA GLY A 59 2.50 -3.99 -1.43
C GLY A 59 1.48 -4.78 -2.24
N LEU A 60 0.68 -4.13 -3.09
CA LEU A 60 -0.28 -4.81 -3.97
C LEU A 60 0.38 -5.74 -4.98
N PHE A 61 1.57 -5.39 -5.48
CA PHE A 61 2.35 -6.26 -6.38
C PHE A 61 3.10 -7.36 -5.64
N TYR A 62 3.57 -7.08 -4.42
CA TYR A 62 4.40 -8.04 -3.70
C TYR A 62 3.59 -9.10 -2.96
N LEU A 63 2.42 -8.74 -2.42
CA LEU A 63 1.63 -9.64 -1.60
C LEU A 63 1.12 -10.89 -2.35
N PRO A 64 0.61 -10.82 -3.59
CA PRO A 64 0.25 -12.01 -4.36
C PRO A 64 1.42 -12.95 -4.62
N ARG A 65 2.63 -12.39 -4.79
CA ARG A 65 3.85 -13.20 -4.97
C ARG A 65 4.18 -13.98 -3.71
N LEU A 66 4.02 -13.37 -2.53
CA LEU A 66 4.15 -14.08 -1.26
C LEU A 66 3.12 -15.22 -1.17
N PHE A 67 1.86 -14.99 -1.55
CA PHE A 67 0.84 -16.04 -1.55
C PHE A 67 1.19 -17.21 -2.45
N ILE A 68 1.78 -16.98 -3.62
CA ILE A 68 2.23 -18.05 -4.52
C ILE A 68 3.27 -18.94 -3.82
N TYR A 69 4.29 -18.35 -3.20
CA TYR A 69 5.30 -19.12 -2.49
C TYR A 69 4.76 -19.78 -1.22
N HIS A 70 3.82 -19.12 -0.54
CA HIS A 70 3.16 -19.69 0.63
C HIS A 70 2.28 -20.89 0.28
N THR A 71 1.68 -20.94 -0.92
CA THR A 71 0.93 -22.14 -1.35
C THR A 71 1.81 -23.39 -1.51
N ASP A 72 3.12 -23.23 -1.70
CA ASP A 72 4.06 -24.35 -1.81
C ASP A 72 4.59 -24.80 -0.43
N ALA A 73 4.38 -24.00 0.62
CA ALA A 73 4.83 -24.32 1.97
C ALA A 73 3.83 -25.22 2.70
N ALA A 74 4.34 -26.27 3.36
CA ALA A 74 3.49 -27.13 4.18
C ALA A 74 2.95 -26.35 5.40
N PRO A 75 1.65 -26.48 5.74
CA PRO A 75 1.08 -25.86 6.94
C PRO A 75 1.88 -26.20 8.20
N GLY A 76 2.17 -25.19 9.02
CA GLY A 76 2.97 -25.34 10.25
C GLY A 76 4.48 -25.51 10.06
N SER A 77 4.98 -25.53 8.81
CA SER A 77 6.43 -25.47 8.55
C SER A 77 7.02 -24.11 8.95
N GLU A 78 8.33 -24.06 9.22
CA GLU A 78 9.05 -22.81 9.49
C GLU A 78 8.87 -21.78 8.37
N THR A 79 8.84 -22.25 7.12
CA THR A 79 8.59 -21.43 5.93
C THR A 79 7.18 -20.83 5.94
N SER A 80 6.16 -21.64 6.25
CA SER A 80 4.77 -21.17 6.39
C SER A 80 4.64 -20.09 7.47
N GLU A 81 5.20 -20.33 8.67
CA GLU A 81 5.14 -19.35 9.76
C GLU A 81 5.88 -18.05 9.43
N THR A 82 7.00 -18.15 8.70
CA THR A 82 7.72 -16.99 8.20
C THR A 82 6.87 -16.18 7.22
N PHE A 83 6.19 -16.83 6.27
CA PHE A 83 5.29 -16.14 5.33
C PHE A 83 4.12 -15.46 6.04
N LYS A 84 3.48 -16.12 7.01
CA LYS A 84 2.41 -15.53 7.82
C LYS A 84 2.86 -14.21 8.48
N ILE A 85 4.08 -14.17 9.03
CA ILE A 85 4.64 -12.95 9.63
C ILE A 85 4.89 -11.88 8.56
N MET A 86 5.51 -12.24 7.44
CA MET A 86 5.84 -11.31 6.35
C MET A 86 4.58 -10.67 5.75
N GLU A 87 3.58 -11.47 5.41
CA GLU A 87 2.31 -11.02 4.83
C GLU A 87 1.55 -10.09 5.80
N GLN A 88 1.45 -10.47 7.08
CA GLN A 88 0.78 -9.65 8.08
C GLN A 88 1.48 -8.32 8.32
N ARG A 89 2.82 -8.31 8.36
CA ARG A 89 3.61 -7.09 8.52
C ARG A 89 3.47 -6.18 7.30
N LEU A 90 3.62 -6.73 6.09
CA LEU A 90 3.44 -5.98 4.86
C LEU A 90 2.06 -5.30 4.82
N LEU A 91 1.00 -6.07 5.14
CA LEU A 91 -0.36 -5.57 5.14
C LEU A 91 -0.57 -4.46 6.18
N LYS A 92 -0.23 -4.72 7.46
CA LYS A 92 -0.53 -3.81 8.57
C LYS A 92 0.37 -2.58 8.62
N VAL A 93 1.65 -2.75 8.29
CA VAL A 93 2.67 -1.70 8.48
C VAL A 93 2.83 -0.84 7.22
N ILE A 94 2.63 -1.40 6.03
CA ILE A 94 2.87 -0.68 4.77
C ILE A 94 1.56 -0.45 4.03
N MET A 95 0.83 -1.51 3.67
CA MET A 95 -0.30 -1.38 2.75
C MET A 95 -1.48 -0.60 3.34
N ASN A 96 -1.91 -0.93 4.56
CA ASN A 96 -3.04 -0.26 5.20
C ASN A 96 -2.81 1.25 5.36
N PRO A 97 -1.70 1.72 5.99
CA PRO A 97 -1.47 3.16 6.13
C PRO A 97 -1.29 3.85 4.78
N ALA A 98 -0.58 3.25 3.83
CA ALA A 98 -0.39 3.82 2.50
C ALA A 98 -1.72 4.00 1.75
N MET A 99 -2.62 3.01 1.83
CA MET A 99 -3.98 3.10 1.26
C MET A 99 -4.78 4.23 1.90
N MET A 100 -4.80 4.32 3.24
CA MET A 100 -5.55 5.35 3.96
C MET A 100 -5.05 6.76 3.61
N ILE A 101 -3.73 6.96 3.61
CA ILE A 101 -3.11 8.24 3.25
C ILE A 101 -3.42 8.58 1.78
N SER A 102 -3.33 7.60 0.87
CA SER A 102 -3.67 7.81 -0.55
C SER A 102 -5.11 8.28 -0.73
N TRP A 103 -6.07 7.70 -0.02
CA TRP A 103 -7.47 8.11 -0.07
C TRP A 103 -7.69 9.51 0.50
N VAL A 104 -7.15 9.81 1.69
CA VAL A 104 -7.32 11.12 2.34
C VAL A 104 -6.76 12.23 1.46
N LEU A 105 -5.50 12.10 1.01
CA LEU A 105 -4.87 13.13 0.18
C LEU A 105 -5.49 13.18 -1.23
N GLY A 106 -5.89 12.04 -1.77
CA GLY A 106 -6.52 11.97 -3.09
C GLY A 106 -7.89 12.64 -3.15
N LEU A 107 -8.73 12.42 -2.13
CA LEU A 107 -10.03 13.09 -2.00
C LEU A 107 -9.87 14.57 -1.72
N TYR A 108 -8.89 14.95 -0.88
CA TYR A 108 -8.58 16.36 -0.67
C TYR A 108 -8.22 17.05 -1.99
N LEU A 109 -7.33 16.46 -2.81
CA LEU A 109 -6.95 17.01 -4.12
C LEU A 109 -8.13 17.03 -5.11
N ALA A 110 -8.98 16.00 -5.10
CA ALA A 110 -10.17 15.96 -5.95
C ALA A 110 -11.15 17.09 -5.63
N TRP A 111 -11.30 17.42 -4.35
CA TRP A 111 -12.15 18.51 -3.88
C TRP A 111 -11.51 19.89 -4.08
N SER A 112 -10.29 20.11 -3.60
CA SER A 112 -9.67 21.44 -3.54
C SER A 112 -9.21 21.98 -4.89
N VAL A 113 -8.82 21.09 -5.82
CA VAL A 113 -8.25 21.49 -7.12
C VAL A 113 -9.28 21.35 -8.24
N TYR A 114 -10.06 20.27 -8.22
CA TYR A 114 -10.96 19.93 -9.32
C TYR A 114 -12.43 20.12 -8.95
N GLY A 115 -12.79 20.33 -7.67
CA GLY A 115 -14.18 20.44 -7.25
C GLY A 115 -15.03 19.21 -7.62
N PHE A 116 -14.42 18.03 -7.75
CA PHE A 116 -15.04 16.82 -8.34
C PHE A 116 -15.60 17.00 -9.76
N SER A 117 -15.07 17.94 -10.55
CA SER A 117 -15.44 18.12 -11.96
C SER A 117 -14.61 17.23 -12.90
N GLY A 118 -15.19 16.96 -14.08
CA GLY A 118 -14.56 16.19 -15.16
C GLY A 118 -14.83 14.68 -15.09
N GLY A 119 -15.19 14.09 -16.23
CA GLY A 119 -15.54 12.67 -16.33
C GLY A 119 -14.39 11.75 -15.93
N TRP A 120 -13.15 12.09 -16.33
CA TRP A 120 -11.95 11.33 -15.99
C TRP A 120 -11.75 11.15 -14.48
N LEU A 121 -12.13 12.14 -13.67
CA LEU A 121 -11.91 12.10 -12.22
C LEU A 121 -12.82 11.07 -11.57
N HIS A 122 -14.10 11.02 -11.96
CA HIS A 122 -15.03 10.01 -11.50
C HIS A 122 -14.61 8.61 -11.94
N THR A 123 -14.21 8.44 -13.20
CA THR A 123 -13.70 7.14 -13.71
C THR A 123 -12.46 6.70 -12.94
N LYS A 124 -11.52 7.63 -12.67
CA LYS A 124 -10.32 7.36 -11.86
C LYS A 124 -10.71 6.90 -10.46
N ILE A 125 -11.61 7.61 -9.78
CA ILE A 125 -12.07 7.23 -8.44
C ILE A 125 -12.70 5.83 -8.48
N GLY A 126 -13.50 5.51 -9.50
CA GLY A 126 -14.04 4.17 -9.72
C GLY A 126 -12.96 3.08 -9.76
N PHE A 127 -11.86 3.30 -10.49
CA PHE A 127 -10.74 2.35 -10.50
C PHE A 127 -9.98 2.29 -9.16
N VAL A 128 -9.86 3.39 -8.43
CA VAL A 128 -9.26 3.39 -7.09
C VAL A 128 -10.15 2.62 -6.09
N VAL A 129 -11.48 2.67 -6.22
CA VAL A 129 -12.41 1.82 -5.46
C VAL A 129 -12.18 0.35 -5.78
N LEU A 130 -12.03 -0.01 -7.07
CA LEU A 130 -11.74 -1.39 -7.46
C LEU A 130 -10.36 -1.87 -6.96
N MET A 131 -9.37 -0.99 -6.93
CA MET A 131 -8.06 -1.25 -6.33
C MET A 131 -8.16 -1.46 -4.81
N THR A 132 -9.03 -0.71 -4.15
CA THR A 132 -9.35 -0.89 -2.72
C THR A 132 -10.05 -2.23 -2.48
N ALA A 133 -10.99 -2.63 -3.33
CA ALA A 133 -11.63 -3.94 -3.25
C ALA A 133 -10.61 -5.08 -3.40
N THR A 134 -9.63 -4.92 -4.31
CA THR A 134 -8.51 -5.85 -4.48
C THR A 134 -7.64 -5.92 -3.22
N HIS A 135 -7.26 -4.77 -2.65
CA HIS A 135 -6.55 -4.72 -1.37
C HIS A 135 -7.33 -5.48 -0.27
N VAL A 136 -8.63 -5.22 -0.12
CA VAL A 136 -9.46 -5.86 0.91
C VAL A 136 -9.56 -7.37 0.69
N TYR A 137 -9.65 -7.81 -0.57
CA TYR A 137 -9.59 -9.22 -0.92
C TYR A 137 -8.26 -9.86 -0.48
N PHE A 138 -7.12 -9.21 -0.73
CA PHE A 138 -5.83 -9.69 -0.23
C PHE A 138 -5.75 -9.68 1.29
N SER A 139 -6.26 -8.65 1.95
CA SER A 139 -6.33 -8.57 3.42
C SER A 139 -7.10 -9.74 4.03
N ARG A 140 -8.24 -10.12 3.43
CA ARG A 140 -8.99 -11.32 3.84
C ARG A 140 -8.21 -12.61 3.58
N SER A 141 -7.42 -12.63 2.50
CA SER A 141 -6.61 -13.79 2.12
C SER A 141 -5.43 -13.99 3.08
N VAL A 142 -4.73 -12.93 3.49
CA VAL A 142 -3.72 -12.98 4.58
C VAL A 142 -4.32 -13.62 5.83
N LYS A 143 -5.56 -13.26 6.20
CA LYS A 143 -6.22 -13.87 7.36
C LYS A 143 -6.54 -15.36 7.17
N ARG A 144 -6.78 -15.82 5.95
CA ARG A 144 -7.01 -17.24 5.64
C ARG A 144 -5.71 -18.02 5.66
N PHE A 145 -4.66 -17.50 5.03
CA PHE A 145 -3.30 -18.07 5.09
C PHE A 145 -2.80 -18.17 6.54
N ALA A 146 -3.05 -17.16 7.37
CA ALA A 146 -2.70 -17.19 8.78
C ALA A 146 -3.40 -18.31 9.58
N ARG A 147 -4.54 -18.82 9.11
CA ARG A 147 -5.28 -19.94 9.70
C ARG A 147 -5.10 -21.25 8.96
N ASP A 148 -4.18 -21.31 7.98
CA ASP A 148 -3.97 -22.47 7.11
C ASP A 148 -5.23 -22.89 6.32
N GLU A 149 -6.16 -21.96 6.10
CA GLU A 149 -7.46 -22.17 5.43
C GLU A 149 -7.44 -21.71 3.95
N ASN A 150 -6.26 -21.55 3.34
CA ASN A 150 -6.20 -21.13 1.95
C ASN A 150 -6.63 -22.27 1.00
N THR A 151 -7.73 -22.05 0.28
CA THR A 151 -8.26 -22.99 -0.72
C THR A 151 -7.95 -22.60 -2.17
N ARG A 152 -7.15 -21.54 -2.38
CA ARG A 152 -6.81 -21.03 -3.72
C ARG A 152 -5.45 -21.53 -4.17
N SER A 153 -5.35 -21.88 -5.46
CA SER A 153 -4.12 -22.38 -6.08
C SER A 153 -3.14 -21.26 -6.43
N ALA A 154 -1.86 -21.62 -6.65
CA ALA A 154 -0.83 -20.69 -7.14
C ALA A 154 -1.25 -19.97 -8.44
N SER A 155 -1.94 -20.66 -9.35
CA SER A 155 -2.43 -20.06 -10.61
C SER A 155 -3.46 -18.95 -10.37
N HIS A 156 -4.33 -19.09 -9.37
CA HIS A 156 -5.25 -18.03 -8.97
C HIS A 156 -4.50 -16.79 -8.48
N TRP A 157 -3.45 -16.97 -7.67
CA TRP A 157 -2.65 -15.85 -7.17
C TRP A 157 -1.82 -15.16 -8.26
N ARG A 158 -1.35 -15.91 -9.26
CA ARG A 158 -0.74 -15.34 -10.48
C ARG A 158 -1.72 -14.46 -11.25
N LEU A 159 -2.95 -14.92 -11.46
CA LEU A 159 -3.98 -14.09 -12.11
C LEU A 159 -4.28 -12.83 -11.29
N MET A 160 -4.43 -12.97 -9.98
CA MET A 160 -4.69 -11.84 -9.09
C MET A 160 -3.55 -10.83 -9.05
N ASN A 161 -2.31 -11.22 -9.35
CA ASN A 161 -1.18 -10.31 -9.47
C ASN A 161 -1.33 -9.32 -10.63
N GLU A 162 -2.07 -9.68 -11.68
CA GLU A 162 -2.28 -8.80 -12.85
C GLU A 162 -3.34 -7.73 -12.60
N VAL A 163 -4.25 -7.95 -11.65
CA VAL A 163 -5.34 -7.00 -11.34
C VAL A 163 -4.80 -5.62 -10.92
N PRO A 164 -3.86 -5.51 -9.94
CA PRO A 164 -3.23 -4.22 -9.63
C PRO A 164 -2.50 -3.60 -10.81
N THR A 165 -1.87 -4.41 -11.67
CA THR A 165 -1.08 -3.92 -12.82
C THR A 165 -1.98 -3.23 -13.83
N VAL A 166 -3.08 -3.89 -14.20
CA VAL A 166 -4.07 -3.34 -15.15
C VAL A 166 -4.70 -2.06 -14.58
N LEU A 167 -5.09 -2.06 -13.31
CA LEU A 167 -5.67 -0.88 -12.65
C LEU A 167 -4.68 0.29 -12.61
N MET A 168 -3.41 0.04 -12.30
CA MET A 168 -2.37 1.06 -12.31
C MET A 168 -2.24 1.70 -13.69
N ILE A 169 -2.16 0.89 -14.75
CA ILE A 169 -2.04 1.39 -16.13
C ILE A 169 -3.23 2.31 -16.47
N LEU A 170 -4.46 1.84 -16.21
CA LEU A 170 -5.68 2.61 -16.48
C LEU A 170 -5.72 3.94 -15.68
N ILE A 171 -5.39 3.90 -14.40
CA ILE A 171 -5.36 5.08 -13.52
C ILE A 171 -4.31 6.10 -13.98
N VAL A 172 -3.11 5.63 -14.37
CA VAL A 172 -2.02 6.50 -14.86
C VAL A 172 -2.41 7.15 -16.18
N ILE A 173 -2.98 6.39 -17.12
CA ILE A 173 -3.46 6.94 -18.39
C ILE A 173 -4.54 8.00 -18.13
N LEU A 174 -5.52 7.73 -17.26
CA LEU A 174 -6.58 8.70 -16.95
C LEU A 174 -6.05 9.99 -16.34
N VAL A 175 -5.07 9.94 -15.43
CA VAL A 175 -4.56 11.15 -14.78
C VAL A 175 -3.65 11.98 -15.69
N VAL A 176 -3.01 11.35 -16.68
CA VAL A 176 -2.11 12.02 -17.64
C VAL A 176 -2.91 12.56 -18.83
N VAL A 177 -3.72 11.72 -19.47
CA VAL A 177 -4.48 12.08 -20.68
C VAL A 177 -5.71 12.91 -20.34
N LYS A 178 -6.33 12.66 -19.17
CA LYS A 178 -7.55 13.33 -18.70
C LYS A 178 -8.65 13.41 -19.77
N PRO A 179 -9.14 12.26 -20.28
CA PRO A 179 -10.20 12.28 -21.28
C PRO A 179 -11.49 12.89 -20.70
N TYR A 180 -12.19 13.73 -21.44
CA TYR A 180 -13.42 14.39 -20.97
C TYR A 180 -13.18 15.29 -19.72
N ALA A 181 -12.03 15.98 -19.72
CA ALA A 181 -11.67 17.01 -18.74
C ALA A 181 -12.48 18.29 -18.91
#